data_AF-A0A140NP64-F1
#
_entry.id   AF-A0A140NP64-F1
#
_cell.length_a   1.000
_cell.length_b   1.000
_cell.length_c   1.000
_cell.angle_alpha   90.00
_cell.angle_beta   90.00
_cell.angle_gamma   90.00
#
_symmetry.space_group_name_H-M   'P 1'
#
loop_
_entity.id
_entity.type
_entity.pdbx_description
1 polymer ?
#
loop_
_entity_poly.entity_id
_entity_poly.type
_entity_poly.pdbx_seq_one_letter_code
_entity_poly.pdbx_strand_id
1 'polypeptide(L)' 'MSEYNRALFEQRVIARAGGNYIYNEPSLITLSRVSKGVYRVVDLFVFYSDFGWCSVIENGDYMEPHQFWDNDDEDPDFKP' A
#
# COMPACT_ATOMS: atom_id res chain seq x y z
N MET A 1 -13.71 -9.67 -11.73
CA MET A 1 -13.13 -8.46 -11.12
C MET A 1 -12.37 -8.94 -9.91
N SER A 2 -11.05 -8.69 -9.79
CA SER A 2 -10.43 -8.88 -8.47
C SER A 2 -10.99 -7.77 -7.59
N GLU A 3 -11.72 -8.16 -6.56
CA GLU A 3 -12.15 -7.22 -5.54
C GLU A 3 -10.91 -6.64 -4.85
N TYR A 4 -10.97 -5.35 -4.56
CA TYR A 4 -9.98 -4.69 -3.72
C TYR A 4 -9.92 -5.42 -2.37
N ASN A 5 -8.74 -5.93 -2.01
CA ASN A 5 -8.53 -6.64 -0.77
C ASN A 5 -7.80 -5.74 0.22
N ARG A 6 -8.54 -5.29 1.23
CA ARG A 6 -8.01 -4.42 2.28
C ARG A 6 -6.81 -5.06 2.98
N ALA A 7 -6.87 -6.33 3.38
CA ALA A 7 -5.77 -6.98 4.09
C ALA A 7 -4.48 -7.03 3.25
N LEU A 8 -4.59 -7.24 1.93
CA LEU A 8 -3.42 -7.18 1.03
C LEU A 8 -2.90 -5.75 0.89
N PHE A 9 -3.78 -4.76 0.82
CA PHE A 9 -3.36 -3.37 0.79
C PHE A 9 -2.58 -3.00 2.05
N GLU A 10 -3.11 -3.30 3.23
CA GLU A 10 -2.52 -2.91 4.53
C GLU A 10 -1.13 -3.51 4.79
N GLN A 11 -0.78 -4.63 4.15
CA GLN A 11 0.58 -5.20 4.20
C GLN A 11 1.62 -4.39 3.42
N ARG A 12 1.19 -3.48 2.54
CA ARG A 12 2.07 -2.71 1.62
C ARG A 12 2.06 -1.22 1.91
N VAL A 13 1.27 -0.78 2.88
CA VAL A 13 1.18 0.62 3.27
C VAL A 13 1.36 0.81 4.76
N ILE A 14 2.06 1.87 5.13
CA ILE A 14 2.23 2.27 6.52
C ILE A 14 0.98 3.03 6.96
N ALA A 15 0.34 2.56 8.04
CA ALA A 15 -0.67 3.34 8.74
C ALA A 15 0.01 4.51 9.46
N ARG A 16 -0.32 5.75 9.07
CA ARG A 16 0.22 6.97 9.68
C ARG A 16 -0.92 7.82 10.23
N ALA A 17 -0.61 8.72 11.14
CA ALA A 17 -1.60 9.56 11.81
C ALA A 17 -2.17 10.64 10.85
N GLY A 18 -3.09 10.23 9.96
CA GLY A 18 -3.77 11.10 8.99
C GLY A 18 -5.09 11.70 9.50
N GLY A 19 -5.36 11.64 10.80
CA GLY A 19 -6.64 12.07 11.40
C GLY A 19 -7.77 11.12 11.02
N ASN A 20 -8.67 11.55 10.13
CA ASN A 20 -9.86 10.78 9.71
C ASN A 20 -9.51 9.62 8.75
N TYR A 21 -8.30 9.58 8.21
CA TYR A 21 -7.83 8.56 7.29
C TYR A 21 -6.60 7.85 7.87
N ILE A 22 -6.64 6.52 7.89
CA ILE A 22 -5.53 5.66 8.37
C ILE A 22 -4.34 5.70 7.40
N TYR A 23 -4.63 5.83 6.10
CA TYR A 23 -3.65 5.91 5.02
C TYR A 23 -3.84 7.25 4.30
N ASN A 24 -2.98 8.22 4.61
CA ASN A 24 -3.04 9.55 4.02
C ASN A 24 -1.65 9.99 3.60
N GLU A 25 -1.21 9.50 2.46
CA GLU A 25 0.11 9.78 1.90
C GLU A 25 -0.01 10.17 0.43
N PRO A 26 0.92 11.00 -0.08
CA PRO A 26 0.98 11.30 -1.51
C PRO A 26 1.08 9.99 -2.31
N SER A 27 0.26 9.85 -3.34
CA SER A 27 0.21 8.63 -4.14
C SER A 27 0.07 8.93 -5.62
N LEU A 28 0.61 8.01 -6.44
CA LEU A 28 0.49 8.01 -7.88
C LEU A 28 -0.35 6.81 -8.28
N ILE A 29 -1.45 7.07 -9.01
CA ILE A 29 -2.38 6.04 -9.45
C ILE A 29 -2.51 6.04 -10.97
N THR A 30 -2.32 4.88 -11.57
CA THR A 30 -2.58 4.64 -12.99
C THR A 30 -3.93 3.93 -13.12
N LEU A 31 -4.84 4.50 -13.91
CA LEU A 31 -6.17 3.95 -14.13
C LEU A 31 -6.34 3.52 -15.58
N SER A 32 -6.85 2.32 -15.80
CA SER A 32 -7.32 1.84 -17.11
C SER A 32 -8.84 1.80 -17.14
N ARG A 33 -9.43 2.38 -18.18
CA ARG A 33 -10.88 2.43 -18.33
C ARG A 33 -11.41 1.07 -18.76
N VAL A 34 -12.32 0.50 -17.97
CA VAL A 34 -13.01 -0.76 -18.29
C VAL A 34 -14.34 -0.49 -18.99
N SER A 35 -15.11 0.48 -18.48
CA SER A 35 -16.38 0.90 -19.07
C SER A 35 -16.69 2.36 -18.71
N LYS A 36 -17.91 2.84 -18.95
CA LYS A 36 -18.30 4.21 -18.60
C LYS A 36 -18.38 4.34 -17.07
N GLY A 37 -17.50 5.15 -16.50
CA GLY A 37 -17.45 5.40 -15.05
C GLY A 37 -16.79 4.30 -14.23
N VAL A 38 -16.26 3.24 -14.87
CA VAL A 38 -15.57 2.15 -14.20
C VAL A 38 -14.13 2.09 -14.69
N TYR A 39 -13.21 2.21 -13.74
CA TYR A 39 -11.77 2.17 -13.97
C TYR A 39 -11.16 1.08 -13.11
N ARG A 40 -10.17 0.38 -13.66
CA ARG A 40 -9.32 -0.55 -12.94
C ARG A 40 -8.04 0.18 -12.56
N VAL A 41 -7.59 -0.01 -11.32
CA VAL A 41 -6.25 0.40 -10.89
C VAL A 41 -5.24 -0.52 -11.55
N VAL A 42 -4.38 0.03 -12.39
CA VAL A 42 -3.28 -0.70 -13.04
C VAL A 42 -2.04 -0.61 -12.17
N ASP A 43 -1.70 0.60 -11.72
CA ASP A 43 -0.57 0.81 -10.84
C ASP A 43 -0.95 1.74 -9.70
N LEU A 44 -0.38 1.49 -8.53
CA LEU A 44 -0.52 2.31 -7.34
C LEU A 44 0.82 2.38 -6.63
N PHE A 45 1.36 3.58 -6.51
CA PHE A 45 2.56 3.88 -5.73
C PHE A 45 2.21 4.86 -4.61
N VAL A 46 2.78 4.63 -3.44
CA VAL A 46 2.64 5.52 -2.29
C VAL A 46 4.01 6.08 -1.96
N PHE A 47 4.09 7.39 -1.76
CA PHE A 47 5.32 8.07 -1.41
C PHE A 47 5.41 8.24 0.11
N TYR A 48 6.47 7.73 0.70
CA TYR A 48 6.84 8.00 2.08
C TYR A 48 8.12 8.82 2.11
N SER A 49 8.20 9.84 2.96
CA SER A 49 9.40 10.68 3.12
C SER A 49 10.67 9.88 3.39
N ASP A 50 10.53 8.74 4.08
CA ASP A 50 11.65 7.97 4.61
C ASP A 50 12.05 6.82 3.67
N PHE A 51 11.14 6.40 2.76
CA PHE A 51 11.33 5.25 1.87
C PHE A 51 11.24 5.59 0.38
N GLY A 52 10.78 6.79 0.03
CA GLY A 52 10.51 7.18 -1.36
C GLY A 52 9.23 6.55 -1.90
N TRP A 53 9.21 6.25 -3.20
CA TRP A 53 8.08 5.62 -3.87
C TRP A 53 8.06 4.11 -3.61
N CYS A 54 7.04 3.64 -2.90
CA CYS A 54 6.79 2.22 -2.64
C CYS A 54 5.64 1.74 -3.53
N SER A 55 5.82 0.60 -4.19
CA SER A 55 4.77 0.05 -5.04
C SER A 55 3.79 -0.82 -4.26
N VAL A 56 2.50 -0.62 -4.53
CA VAL A 56 1.40 -1.34 -3.88
C VAL A 56 0.73 -2.26 -4.89
N ILE A 57 0.46 -1.73 -6.08
CA ILE A 57 -0.10 -2.47 -7.22
C ILE A 57 0.76 -2.15 -8.43
N GLU A 58 1.14 -3.17 -9.19
CA GLU A 58 1.73 -3.00 -10.54
C GLU A 58 1.06 -3.99 -11.50
N ASN A 59 0.80 -3.55 -12.72
CA ASN A 59 0.13 -4.35 -13.76
C ASN A 59 -1.23 -4.93 -13.32
N GLY A 60 -1.88 -4.32 -12.32
CA GLY A 60 -3.17 -4.69 -11.77
C GLY A 60 -3.15 -5.79 -10.70
N ASP A 61 -1.97 -6.15 -10.20
CA ASP A 61 -1.75 -7.14 -9.14
C ASP A 61 -1.02 -6.53 -7.93
N TYR A 62 -1.31 -7.04 -6.73
CA TYR A 62 -0.63 -6.60 -5.51
C TYR A 62 0.84 -7.03 -5.53
N MET A 63 1.75 -6.09 -5.29
CA MET A 63 3.21 -6.35 -5.27
C MET A 63 3.65 -7.12 -4.04
N GLU A 64 4.93 -7.44 -3.83
CA GLU A 64 5.33 -8.02 -2.54
C GLU A 64 5.23 -6.97 -1.41
N PRO A 65 4.86 -7.37 -0.17
CA PRO A 65 4.91 -6.48 0.98
C PRO A 65 6.29 -5.86 1.14
N HIS A 66 6.35 -4.55 1.34
CA HIS A 66 7.60 -3.88 1.68
C HIS A 66 7.87 -4.08 3.17
N GLN A 67 9.07 -4.51 3.52
CA GLN A 67 9.50 -4.61 4.91
C GLN A 67 9.84 -3.20 5.42
N PHE A 68 8.87 -2.54 6.04
CA PHE A 68 9.03 -1.19 6.59
C PHE A 68 9.60 -1.15 8.00
N TRP A 69 9.39 -2.23 8.77
CA TRP A 69 9.83 -2.36 10.15
C TRP A 69 10.80 -3.53 10.25
N ASP A 70 11.79 -3.40 11.13
CA ASP A 70 12.62 -4.53 11.53
C ASP A 70 11.71 -5.61 12.15
N ASN A 71 12.10 -6.87 12.00
CA ASN A 71 11.30 -7.96 12.52
C ASN A 71 11.33 -7.91 14.06
N ASP A 72 10.18 -8.01 14.73
CA ASP A 72 10.11 -8.02 16.21
C ASP A 72 11.01 -9.13 16.83
N ASP A 73 11.32 -10.17 16.05
CA ASP A 73 12.27 -11.25 16.41
C ASP A 73 13.73 -10.75 16.62
N GLU A 74 14.08 -9.56 16.13
CA GLU A 74 15.39 -8.94 16.32
C GLU A 74 15.45 -7.99 17.52
N ASP A 75 14.32 -7.73 18.19
CA ASP A 75 14.27 -6.94 19.43
C ASP A 75 14.37 -7.89 20.65
N PRO A 76 15.52 -7.94 21.35
CA PRO A 76 15.72 -8.84 22.49
C PRO A 76 14.79 -8.55 23.68
N ASP A 77 14.13 -7.39 23.69
CA ASP A 77 13.21 -6.97 24.76
C ASP A 77 11.72 -7.16 24.38
N PHE A 78 11.40 -7.58 23.16
CA PHE A 78 10.01 -7.85 22.74
C PHE A 78 9.44 -9.08 23.48
N LYS A 79 8.27 -8.91 24.11
CA LYS A 79 7.50 -10.01 24.72
C LYS A 79 6.08 -10.03 24.14
N PRO A 80 5.60 -11.17 23.64
CA PRO A 80 4.28 -11.31 23.01
C PRO A 80 3.10 -11.17 23.98
#